data_AF-A0AAE8J4U1-F1
#
_entry.id   AF-A0AAE8J4U1-F1
#
_cell.length_a   1.000
_cell.length_b   1.000
_cell.length_c   1.000
_cell.angle_alpha   90.00
_cell.angle_beta   90.00
_cell.angle_gamma   90.00
#
_symmetry.space_group_name_H-M   'P 1'
#
loop_
_entity.id
_entity.type
_entity.pdbx_description
1 polymer ?
#
loop_
_entity_poly.entity_id
_entity_poly.type
_entity_poly.pdbx_seq_one_letter_code
_entity_poly.pdbx_strand_id
1 'polypeptide(L)' 'MNQPYLLLTPGPLSTSAAVKEAMQVDLSTWDQDYLAITEDIRQQLVALAQAKLDTYTAVLLQGSGSYGVEAVLNTV' A
#
# COMPACT_ATOMS: atom_id res chain seq x y z
N MET A 1 -17.93 -2.55 -12.65
CA MET A 1 -17.97 -1.11 -12.94
C MET A 1 -17.54 -0.88 -14.38
N ASN A 2 -18.31 -0.14 -15.18
CA ASN A 2 -17.93 0.20 -16.55
C ASN A 2 -16.90 1.34 -16.51
N GLN A 3 -15.65 1.11 -16.94
CA GLN A 3 -14.62 2.16 -17.03
C GLN A 3 -14.55 2.70 -18.47
N PRO A 4 -15.06 3.91 -18.74
CA PRO A 4 -15.13 4.44 -20.10
C PRO A 4 -13.76 4.84 -20.68
N TYR A 5 -12.74 5.00 -19.82
CA TYR A 5 -11.41 5.44 -20.21
C TYR A 5 -10.33 4.55 -19.63
N LEU A 6 -9.34 4.23 -20.45
CA LEU A 6 -8.06 3.67 -20.03
C LEU A 6 -7.10 4.84 -19.75
N LEU A 7 -6.68 4.99 -18.49
CA LEU A 7 -5.76 6.05 -18.08
C LEU A 7 -4.33 5.62 -18.39
N LEU A 8 -3.66 6.34 -19.29
CA LEU A 8 -2.24 6.19 -19.62
C LEU A 8 -1.36 7.19 -18.85
N THR A 9 -1.75 7.49 -17.63
CA THR A 9 -1.05 8.38 -16.70
C THR A 9 -0.10 7.59 -15.81
N PRO A 10 1.01 8.19 -15.32
CA PRO A 10 1.91 7.54 -14.38
C PRO A 10 1.31 7.37 -12.97
N GLY A 11 0.20 8.05 -12.68
CA GLY A 11 -0.54 7.96 -11.42
C GLY A 11 -1.40 9.21 -11.16
N PRO A 12 -2.62 9.08 -10.61
CA PRO A 12 -3.43 7.85 -10.50
C PRO A 12 -3.71 7.21 -11.86
N LEU A 13 -3.97 5.90 -11.91
CA LEU A 13 -4.10 5.10 -13.14
C LEU A 13 -5.28 4.13 -13.09
N SER A 14 -5.60 3.46 -14.21
CA SER A 14 -6.68 2.48 -14.27
C SER A 14 -6.33 1.18 -13.53
N THR A 15 -7.05 0.87 -12.45
CA THR A 15 -6.91 -0.39 -11.69
C THR A 15 -7.91 -1.46 -12.15
N SER A 16 -7.67 -2.74 -11.83
CA SER A 16 -8.59 -3.84 -12.14
C SER A 16 -9.94 -3.71 -11.40
N ALA A 17 -10.96 -4.45 -11.84
CA ALA A 17 -12.25 -4.47 -11.16
C ALA A 17 -12.14 -5.00 -9.71
N ALA A 18 -11.37 -6.07 -9.51
CA ALA A 18 -11.16 -6.68 -8.20
C ALA A 18 -10.51 -5.72 -7.19
N VAL A 19 -9.54 -4.90 -7.62
CA VAL A 19 -8.92 -3.90 -6.74
C VAL A 19 -9.92 -2.83 -6.30
N LYS A 20 -10.82 -2.38 -7.19
CA LYS A 20 -11.87 -1.41 -6.83
C LYS A 20 -12.89 -2.00 -5.86
N GLU A 21 -13.26 -3.26 -6.08
CA GLU A 21 -14.23 -3.97 -5.24
C GLU A 21 -13.69 -4.20 -3.82
N ALA A 22 -12.39 -4.52 -3.69
CA ALA A 22 -11.72 -4.66 -2.39
C ALA A 22 -11.77 -3.39 -1.52
N MET A 23 -12.01 -2.22 -2.13
CA MET A 23 -12.15 -0.95 -1.41
C MET A 23 -13.58 -0.67 -0.91
N GLN A 24 -14.57 -1.49 -1.24
CA GLN A 24 -15.98 -1.27 -0.87
C GLN A 24 -16.34 -1.88 0.49
N VAL A 25 -15.40 -1.84 1.44
CA VAL A 25 -15.55 -2.38 2.80
C VAL A 25 -14.96 -1.38 3.78
N ASP A 26 -15.72 -1.04 4.82
CA ASP A 26 -15.22 -0.29 5.97
C ASP A 26 -14.57 -1.24 6.97
N LEU A 27 -13.37 -0.89 7.43
CA LEU A 27 -12.61 -1.67 8.40
C LEU A 27 -12.28 -0.81 9.63
N SER A 28 -12.46 -1.38 10.82
CA SER A 28 -11.98 -0.79 12.06
C SER A 28 -10.47 -0.97 12.18
N THR A 29 -9.74 0.11 12.44
CA THR A 29 -8.26 0.07 12.56
C THR A 29 -7.77 -0.66 13.81
N TRP A 30 -8.67 -0.97 14.75
CA TRP A 30 -8.37 -1.66 16.00
C TRP A 30 -8.64 -3.17 15.91
N ASP A 31 -9.31 -3.61 14.86
CA ASP A 31 -9.71 -5.01 14.70
C ASP A 31 -8.55 -5.84 14.16
N GLN A 32 -8.50 -7.12 14.56
CA GLN A 32 -7.43 -8.03 14.14
C GLN A 32 -7.33 -8.18 12.63
N ASP A 33 -8.46 -8.10 11.90
CA ASP A 33 -8.48 -8.22 10.45
C ASP A 33 -7.71 -7.08 9.77
N TYR A 34 -7.85 -5.83 10.25
CA TYR A 34 -7.08 -4.69 9.72
C TYR A 34 -5.59 -4.81 10.03
N LEU A 35 -5.25 -5.26 11.24
CA LEU A 35 -3.86 -5.50 11.65
C LEU A 35 -3.22 -6.60 10.82
N ALA A 36 -3.95 -7.69 10.53
CA ALA A 36 -3.49 -8.78 9.69
C ALA A 36 -3.22 -8.32 8.24
N ILE A 37 -4.12 -7.51 7.66
CA ILE A 37 -3.91 -6.90 6.33
C ILE A 37 -2.65 -6.04 6.32
N THR A 38 -2.45 -5.22 7.36
CA THR A 38 -1.28 -4.34 7.46
C THR A 38 0.02 -5.14 7.52
N GLU A 39 0.06 -6.21 8.32
CA GLU A 39 1.25 -7.05 8.46
C GLU A 39 1.54 -7.86 7.19
N ASP A 40 0.51 -8.39 6.53
CA ASP A 40 0.64 -9.09 5.25
C ASP A 40 1.24 -8.18 4.17
N ILE A 41 0.75 -6.93 4.05
CA ILE A 41 1.33 -5.93 3.12
C ILE A 41 2.81 -5.68 3.44
N ARG A 42 3.18 -5.52 4.71
CA ARG A 42 4.58 -5.28 5.10
C ARG A 42 5.50 -6.44 4.70
N GLN A 43 5.08 -7.68 4.96
CA GLN A 43 5.87 -8.87 4.61
C GLN A 43 6.00 -9.02 3.08
N GLN A 44 4.91 -8.82 2.34
CA GLN A 44 4.93 -8.89 0.88
C GLN A 44 5.83 -7.82 0.27
N LEU A 45 5.85 -6.59 0.80
CA LEU A 45 6.73 -5.53 0.31
C LEU A 45 8.21 -5.87 0.50
N VAL A 46 8.60 -6.41 1.65
CA VAL A 46 9.99 -6.83 1.91
C VAL A 46 10.39 -7.97 0.96
N ALA A 47 9.49 -8.94 0.75
CA ALA A 47 9.72 -10.04 -0.18
C ALA A 47 9.84 -9.56 -1.64
N LEU A 48 8.97 -8.62 -2.09
CA LEU A 48 9.04 -8.02 -3.43
C LEU A 48 10.33 -7.24 -3.65
N ALA A 49 10.86 -6.59 -2.61
CA ALA A 49 12.16 -5.91 -2.64
C ALA A 49 13.35 -6.88 -2.60
N GLN A 50 13.12 -8.20 -2.55
CA GLN A 50 14.15 -9.24 -2.42
C GLN A 50 15.04 -9.07 -1.18
N ALA A 51 14.49 -8.46 -0.13
CA ALA A 51 15.15 -8.25 1.15
C ALA A 51 14.80 -9.39 2.13
N LYS A 52 15.66 -9.62 3.13
CA LYS A 52 15.41 -10.64 4.15
C LYS A 52 14.55 -10.07 5.27
N LEU A 53 13.49 -10.79 5.64
CA LEU A 53 12.54 -10.40 6.70
C LEU A 53 13.16 -10.34 8.11
N ASP A 54 14.28 -11.03 8.33
CA ASP A 54 15.00 -11.01 9.61
C ASP A 54 15.89 -9.77 9.79
N THR A 55 16.21 -9.06 8.70
CA THR A 55 17.05 -7.86 8.72
C THR A 55 16.35 -6.59 8.23
N TYR A 56 15.25 -6.72 7.48
CA TYR A 56 14.52 -5.59 6.89
C TYR A 56 13.05 -5.63 7.25
N THR A 57 12.45 -4.44 7.32
CA THR A 57 11.01 -4.25 7.50
C THR A 57 10.51 -3.19 6.53
N ALA A 58 9.22 -3.23 6.21
CA ALA A 58 8.51 -2.10 5.61
C ALA A 58 7.80 -1.27 6.69
N VAL A 59 7.65 0.03 6.48
CA VAL A 59 6.80 0.91 7.28
C VAL A 59 5.86 1.62 6.32
N LEU A 60 4.55 1.50 6.56
CA LEU A 60 3.53 2.18 5.76
C LEU A 60 3.33 3.59 6.30
N LEU A 61 3.39 4.59 5.44
CA LEU A 61 3.23 5.99 5.79
C LEU A 61 2.10 6.61 4.96
N GLN A 62 1.14 7.26 5.63
CA GLN A 62 0.08 8.00 4.95
C GLN A 62 0.63 9.24 4.22
N GLY A 63 -0.02 9.60 3.13
CA GLY A 63 0.36 10.75 2.30
C GLY A 63 0.82 10.33 0.91
N SER A 64 1.43 11.26 0.19
CA SER A 64 1.98 11.00 -1.14
C SER A 64 3.40 10.43 -1.06
N GLY A 65 3.97 10.01 -2.19
CA GLY A 65 5.37 9.58 -2.24
C GLY A 65 6.36 10.63 -1.72
N SER A 66 6.07 11.93 -1.90
CA SER A 66 6.91 13.00 -1.37
C SER A 66 6.96 13.01 0.16
N TYR A 67 5.86 12.65 0.84
CA TYR A 67 5.84 12.54 2.30
C TYR A 67 6.79 11.42 2.77
N GLY A 68 6.81 10.29 2.06
CA GLY A 68 7.75 9.20 2.33
C GLY A 68 9.22 9.61 2.15
N VAL A 69 9.53 10.32 1.06
CA VAL A 69 10.90 10.82 0.81
C VAL A 69 11.33 11.80 1.90
N GLU A 70 10.48 12.75 2.27
CA GLU A 70 10.78 13.73 3.32
C GLU A 70 10.93 13.08 4.70
N ALA A 71 10.09 12.08 5.03
CA ALA A 71 10.20 11.34 6.28
C ALA A 71 11.54 10.62 6.42
N VAL A 72 12.03 9.97 5.36
CA VAL A 72 13.35 9.30 5.37
C VAL A 72 14.48 10.29 5.57
N LEU A 73 14.42 11.48 4.97
CA LEU A 73 15.45 12.50 5.11
C LEU A 73 15.55 13.09 6.53
N ASN A 74 14.42 13.09 7.27
CA ASN A 74 14.33 13.74 8.58
C ASN A 74 14.26 12.76 9.77
N THR A 75 14.25 11.45 9.52
CA THR A 75 14.22 10.42 10.57
C THR A 75 15.61 9.82 10.75
N VAL A 76 16.08 9.74 12.01
CA VAL A 76 17.37 9.15 12.43
C VAL A 76 17.17 7.93 13.30
#